data_AF-A0A532U1Q1-F1
#
_entry.id   AF-A0A532U1Q1-F1
#
_cell.length_a   1.000
_cell.length_b   1.000
_cell.length_c   1.000
_cell.angle_alpha   90.00
_cell.angle_beta   90.00
_cell.angle_gamma   90.00
#
_symmetry.space_group_name_H-M   'P 1'
#
loop_
_entity.id
_entity.type
_entity.pdbx_description
1 polymer ?
#
loop_
_entity_poly.entity_id
_entity_poly.type
_entity_poly.pdbx_seq_one_letter_code
_entity_poly.pdbx_strand_id
1 'polypeptide(L)' 'MNQIIIIDPKHIDKEGIKKAAQIVRTGGVIAFPTDTFYAVGVNPYDPQAVAKVFR' A
#
# COMPACT_ATOMS: atom_id res chain seq x y z
N MET A 1 -0.18 5.93 -13.14
CA MET A 1 1.23 5.47 -13.04
C MET A 1 1.41 4.78 -11.71
N ASN A 2 1.99 3.59 -11.74
CA ASN A 2 2.33 2.77 -10.60
C ASN A 2 3.79 3.05 -10.17
N GLN A 3 4.06 2.96 -8.88
CA GLN A 3 5.39 3.15 -8.31
C GLN A 3 5.77 1.90 -7.53
N ILE A 4 7.01 1.43 -7.71
CA ILE A 4 7.57 0.31 -6.94
C ILE A 4 8.49 0.89 -5.86
N ILE A 5 8.31 0.45 -4.62
CA ILE A 5 9.18 0.78 -3.49
C ILE A 5 9.83 -0.52 -3.05
N ILE A 6 11.16 -0.61 -3.19
CA ILE A 6 11.93 -1.77 -2.75
C ILE A 6 12.23 -1.60 -1.27
N ILE A 7 11.89 -2.61 -0.48
CA ILE A 7 12.14 -2.63 0.97
C ILE A 7 12.91 -3.91 1.28
N ASP A 8 14.06 -3.77 1.94
CA ASP A 8 14.76 -4.90 2.53
C ASP A 8 14.03 -5.30 3.83
N PRO A 9 13.42 -6.49 3.93
CA PRO A 9 12.74 -6.91 5.14
C PRO A 9 13.69 -7.09 6.35
N LYS A 10 15.00 -7.24 6.11
CA LYS A 10 16.02 -7.30 7.18
C LYS A 10 16.46 -5.91 7.64
N HIS A 11 16.30 -4.89 6.80
CA HIS A 11 16.68 -3.50 7.07
C HIS A 11 15.62 -2.54 6.51
N ILE A 12 14.53 -2.37 7.27
CA ILE A 12 13.40 -1.56 6.83
C ILE A 12 13.75 -0.06 6.87
N ASP A 13 13.85 0.56 5.70
CA ASP A 13 13.84 2.02 5.57
C ASP A 13 12.43 2.57 5.83
N LYS A 14 12.33 3.46 6.83
CA LYS A 14 11.06 4.09 7.21
C LYS A 14 10.50 5.02 6.15
N GLU A 15 11.32 5.58 5.26
CA GLU A 15 10.85 6.52 4.24
C GLU A 15 9.95 5.83 3.19
N GLY A 16 10.32 4.62 2.75
CA GLY A 16 9.49 3.81 1.87
C GLY A 16 8.12 3.49 2.48
N ILE A 17 8.11 3.12 3.77
CA ILE A 17 6.88 2.84 4.52
C ILE A 17 6.03 4.10 4.69
N LYS A 18 6.62 5.25 5.05
CA LYS A 18 5.91 6.53 5.17
C LYS A 18 5.25 6.92 3.85
N LYS A 19 5.95 6.75 2.73
CA LYS A 19 5.41 7.04 1.40
C LYS A 19 4.22 6.13 1.07
N ALA A 20 4.32 4.82 1.32
CA ALA A 20 3.21 3.89 1.14
C ALA A 20 2.01 4.24 2.04
N ALA A 21 2.25 4.58 3.31
CA ALA A 21 1.22 5.00 4.24
C ALA A 21 0.52 6.30 3.78
N GLN A 22 1.26 7.26 3.23
CA GLN A 22 0.69 8.48 2.68
C GLN A 22 -0.24 8.19 1.50
N ILE A 23 0.17 7.28 0.59
CA ILE A 23 -0.66 6.86 -0.54
C ILE A 23 -2.00 6.29 -0.04
N VAL A 24 -1.97 5.39 0.95
CA VAL A 24 -3.20 4.83 1.55
C VAL A 24 -4.06 5.92 2.19
N ARG A 25 -3.47 6.84 2.96
CA ARG A 25 -4.19 7.95 3.63
C ARG A 25 -4.87 8.88 2.63
N THR A 26 -4.30 9.08 1.45
CA THR A 26 -4.87 9.93 0.39
C THR A 26 -5.82 9.16 -0.55
N GLY A 27 -6.32 8.00 -0.14
CA GLY A 27 -7.28 7.19 -0.92
C GLY A 27 -6.66 6.41 -2.08
N GLY A 28 -5.34 6.19 -2.05
CA GLY A 28 -4.62 5.36 -3.01
C GLY A 28 -4.72 3.86 -2.69
N VAL A 29 -4.32 3.05 -3.67
CA VAL A 29 -4.26 1.58 -3.57
C VAL A 29 -2.80 1.16 -3.54
N ILE A 30 -2.45 0.23 -2.67
CA ILE A 30 -1.11 -0.37 -2.60
C ILE A 30 -1.20 -1.89 -2.72
N ALA A 31 -0.12 -2.51 -3.18
CA ALA A 31 0.12 -3.94 -3.03
C ALA A 31 1.33 -4.14 -2.11
N PHE A 32 1.26 -5.05 -1.15
CA PHE A 32 2.32 -5.27 -0.16
C PHE A 32 2.47 -6.74 0.21
N PRO A 33 3.68 -7.20 0.56
CA PRO A 33 3.91 -8.59 0.94
C PRO A 33 3.29 -8.90 2.31
N THR A 34 2.81 -10.12 2.48
CA THR A 34 2.48 -10.72 3.78
C THR A 34 3.27 -12.03 3.95
N ASP A 35 3.03 -12.76 5.02
CA ASP A 35 3.60 -14.09 5.27
C ASP A 35 3.03 -15.19 4.35
N THR A 36 1.89 -14.95 3.68
CA THR A 36 1.19 -15.94 2.84
C THR A 36 1.16 -15.53 1.37
N PHE A 37 0.49 -14.41 1.06
CA PHE A 37 0.33 -13.90 -0.30
C PHE A 37 0.53 -12.38 -0.33
N TYR A 38 0.66 -11.82 -1.54
CA TYR A 38 0.57 -10.38 -1.69
C TYR A 38 -0.87 -9.91 -1.42
N ALA A 39 -1.00 -8.85 -0.64
CA ALA A 39 -2.28 -8.22 -0.33
C ALA A 39 -2.42 -6.89 -1.07
N VAL A 40 -3.67 -6.54 -1.38
CA VAL A 40 -4.06 -5.21 -1.85
C VAL A 40 -4.64 -4.44 -0.67
N GLY A 41 -4.14 -3.23 -0.42
CA GLY A 41 -4.53 -2.39 0.72
C GLY A 41 -5.03 -1.01 0.28
N VAL A 42 -6.05 -0.53 0.99
CA VAL A 42 -6.67 0.80 0.85
C VAL A 42 -7.08 1.34 2.21
N ASN A 43 -7.46 2.61 2.30
CA ASN A 43 -8.10 3.14 3.50
C ASN A 43 -9.52 2.56 3.62
N PRO A 44 -9.84 1.75 4.66
CA PRO A 44 -11.15 1.12 4.78
C PRO A 44 -12.28 2.11 5.09
N TYR A 45 -11.95 3.32 5.56
CA TYR A 45 -12.90 4.38 5.86
C TYR A 45 -13.18 5.30 4.67
N ASP A 46 -12.54 5.06 3.51
CA ASP A 46 -12.80 5.77 2.26
C ASP A 46 -13.54 4.83 1.28
N PRO A 47 -14.87 4.95 1.14
CA PRO A 47 -15.64 4.09 0.25
C PRO A 47 -15.19 4.17 -1.22
N GLN A 48 -14.66 5.33 -1.65
CA GLN A 48 -14.15 5.48 -3.02
C GLN A 48 -12.84 4.73 -3.20
N ALA A 49 -11.97 4.70 -2.18
CA ALA A 49 -10.77 3.87 -2.20
C ALA A 49 -11.10 2.38 -2.20
N VAL A 50 -12.07 1.94 -1.39
CA VAL A 50 -12.56 0.55 -1.36
C VAL A 50 -13.08 0.12 -2.72
N ALA A 51 -13.87 0.96 -3.39
CA ALA A 51 -14.39 0.66 -4.73
C ALA A 51 -13.29 0.45 -5.79
N LYS A 52 -12.09 1.02 -5.62
CA LYS A 52 -10.96 0.84 -6.55
C LYS A 52 -10.37 -0.58 -6.51
N VAL A 53 -10.60 -1.35 -5.44
CA VAL A 53 -10.08 -2.72 -5.31
C VAL A 53 -10.81 -3.70 -6.23
N PHE A 54 -12.06 -3.40 -6.58
CA PHE A 54 -12.95 -4.30 -7.34
C PHE A 54 -13.10 -3.91 -8.82
N ARG A 55 -12.26 -3.00 -9.33
CA ARG A 55 -12.26 -2.53 -10.72
C ARG A 55 -11.07 -3.09 -11.47
#